data_AF-A0A848TV80-F1
#
_entry.id   AF-A0A848TV80-F1
#
_cell.length_a   1.000
_cell.length_b   1.000
_cell.length_c   1.000
_cell.angle_alpha   90.00
_cell.angle_beta   90.00
_cell.angle_gamma   90.00
#
_symmetry.space_group_name_H-M   'P 1'
#
loop_
_entity.id
_entity.type
_entity.pdbx_description
1 polymer ?
#
loop_
_entity_poly.entity_id
_entity_poly.type
_entity_poly.pdbx_seq_one_letter_code
_entity_poly.pdbx_strand_id
1 'polypeptide(L)' 'VQGWRDAIPLKRGGTPEDIANACLFLASDLSSYITGQVLNVGGGMLT' A
#
# COMPACT_ATOMS: atom_id res chain seq x y z
N VAL A 1 -11.95 13.50 10.64
CA VAL A 1 -10.80 13.13 9.77
C VAL A 1 -9.52 12.85 10.57
N GLN A 2 -9.30 13.47 11.74
CA GLN A 2 -8.13 13.21 12.61
C GLN A 2 -7.99 11.73 13.05
N GLY A 3 -9.08 11.13 13.53
CA GLY A 3 -9.01 9.86 14.28
C GLY A 3 -8.30 8.71 13.58
N TRP A 4 -8.61 8.44 12.30
CA TRP A 4 -7.94 7.36 11.56
C TRP A 4 -6.55 7.76 11.07
N ARG A 5 -6.29 9.05 10.84
CA ARG A 5 -4.97 9.53 10.40
C ARG A 5 -3.90 9.35 11.47
N ASP A 6 -4.26 9.51 12.74
CA ASP A 6 -3.33 9.32 13.86
C ASP A 6 -2.91 7.84 14.01
N ALA A 7 -3.81 6.92 13.65
CA ALA A 7 -3.54 5.49 13.61
C ALA A 7 -2.68 5.06 12.42
N ILE A 8 -2.48 5.90 11.39
CA ILE A 8 -1.57 5.62 10.28
C ILE A 8 -0.16 6.08 10.67
N PRO A 9 0.84 5.19 10.72
CA PRO A 9 2.24 5.57 10.98
C PRO A 9 2.78 6.66 10.05
N LEU A 10 2.43 6.62 8.75
CA LEU A 10 2.81 7.66 7.78
C LEU A 10 2.05 8.98 7.92
N LYS A 11 1.08 9.10 8.85
CA LYS A 11 0.33 10.32 9.19
C LYS A 11 -0.40 11.00 8.02
N ARG A 12 -0.71 10.24 6.98
CA ARG A 12 -1.48 10.70 5.82
C ARG A 12 -2.43 9.62 5.31
N GLY A 13 -3.46 10.05 4.59
CA GLY A 13 -4.22 9.13 3.75
C GLY A 13 -3.39 8.70 2.54
N GLY A 14 -3.68 7.52 2.02
CA GLY A 14 -3.17 7.09 0.72
C GLY A 14 -3.70 7.98 -0.40
N THR A 15 -2.91 8.13 -1.45
CA THR A 15 -3.36 8.72 -2.73
C THR A 15 -3.61 7.59 -3.74
N PRO A 16 -4.35 7.86 -4.84
CA PRO A 16 -4.50 6.88 -5.92
C PRO A 16 -3.16 6.35 -6.45
N GLU A 17 -2.12 7.19 -6.48
CA GLU A 17 -0.78 6.84 -6.94
C GLU A 17 -0.10 5.80 -6.04
N ASP A 18 -0.34 5.80 -4.72
CA ASP A 18 0.20 4.78 -3.82
C ASP A 18 -0.29 3.38 -4.22
N ILE A 19 -1.57 3.25 -4.60
CA ILE A 19 -2.15 1.99 -5.07
C ILE A 19 -1.64 1.67 -6.48
N ALA A 20 -1.64 2.65 -7.38
CA ALA A 20 -1.19 2.46 -8.76
C ALA A 20 0.26 1.95 -8.82
N ASN A 21 1.15 2.48 -7.99
CA ASN A 21 2.53 2.04 -7.91
C ASN A 21 2.66 0.59 -7.41
N ALA A 22 1.85 0.18 -6.43
CA ALA A 22 1.82 -1.21 -5.96
C ALA A 22 1.32 -2.16 -7.05
N CYS A 23 0.26 -1.77 -7.78
CA CYS A 23 -0.22 -2.52 -8.93
C CYS A 23 0.83 -2.59 -10.05
N LEU A 24 1.51 -1.49 -10.35
CA LEU A 24 2.58 -1.45 -11.36
C LEU A 24 3.74 -2.37 -10.98
N PHE A 25 4.15 -2.39 -9.71
CA PHE A 25 5.14 -3.33 -9.23
C PHE A 25 4.70 -4.78 -9.49
N LEU A 26 3.49 -5.15 -9.07
CA LEU A 26 2.95 -6.51 -9.23
C LEU A 26 2.72 -6.92 -10.71
N ALA A 27 2.51 -5.95 -11.59
CA ALA A 27 2.36 -6.18 -13.02
C ALA A 27 3.71 -6.22 -13.77
N SER A 28 4.80 -5.81 -13.13
CA SER A 28 6.12 -5.74 -13.74
C SER A 28 6.93 -7.03 -13.54
N ASP A 29 8.01 -7.19 -14.31
CA ASP A 29 8.94 -8.32 -14.17
C ASP A 29 9.65 -8.34 -12.79
N LEU A 30 9.64 -7.23 -12.04
CA LEU A 30 10.22 -7.14 -10.70
C LEU A 30 9.55 -8.09 -9.70
N SER A 31 8.31 -8.50 -9.96
CA SER A 31 7.54 -9.42 -9.12
C SER A 31 7.33 -10.79 -9.78
N SER A 32 8.15 -11.17 -10.77
CA SER A 32 7.99 -12.40 -11.56
C SER A 32 7.95 -13.71 -10.76
N TYR A 33 8.41 -13.72 -9.51
CA TYR A 33 8.36 -14.88 -8.62
C TYR A 33 7.41 -14.70 -7.40
N ILE A 34 6.59 -13.65 -7.41
CA ILE A 34 5.65 -13.35 -6.33
C ILE A 34 4.24 -13.75 -6.80
N THR A 35 3.63 -14.72 -6.11
CA THR A 35 2.26 -15.15 -6.37
C THR A 35 1.54 -15.55 -5.09
N GLY A 36 0.21 -15.48 -5.09
CA GLY A 36 -0.64 -15.82 -3.95
C GLY A 36 -0.49 -14.90 -2.73
N GLN A 37 0.10 -13.71 -2.89
CA GLN A 37 0.33 -12.76 -1.80
C GLN A 37 -0.67 -11.61 -1.83
N VAL A 38 -0.97 -11.08 -0.65
CA VAL A 38 -1.73 -9.84 -0.48
C VAL A 38 -0.76 -8.74 -0.03
N LEU A 39 -0.63 -7.69 -0.83
CA LEU A 39 0.19 -6.53 -0.50
C LEU A 39 -0.69 -5.44 0.13
N ASN A 40 -0.53 -5.21 1.44
CA ASN A 40 -1.25 -4.15 2.14
C ASN A 40 -0.62 -2.77 1.88
N VAL A 41 -1.38 -1.85 1.28
CA VAL A 41 -0.96 -0.47 0.99
C VAL A 41 -1.72 0.51 1.91
N GLY A 42 -1.61 0.29 3.22
CA GLY A 42 -2.34 1.04 4.25
C GLY A 42 -1.54 2.08 5.02
N GLY A 43 -0.31 2.40 4.57
CA GLY A 43 0.59 3.30 5.30
C GLY A 43 0.95 2.85 6.72
N GLY A 44 0.82 1.55 7.01
CA GLY A 44 1.08 0.92 8.31
C GLY A 44 -0.12 0.83 9.26
N MET A 45 -1.35 1.08 8.80
CA MET A 45 -2.54 1.08 9.66
C MET A 45 -2.92 -0.30 10.24
N LEU A 46 -2.54 -1.38 9.58
CA LEU A 46 -2.91 -2.76 9.91
C LEU A 46 -1.64 -3.65 9.94
N THR A 47 -0.75 -3.39 10.89
CA THR A 47 0.52 -4.12 11.04
C THR A 47 0.74 -4.48 12.50
#